data_AF-A0A8B9QMS3-F1
#
_entry.id   AF-A0A8B9QMS3-F1
#
_cell.length_a   1.000
_cell.length_b   1.000
_cell.length_c   1.000
_cell.angle_alpha   90.00
_cell.angle_beta   90.00
_cell.angle_gamma   90.00
#
_symmetry.space_group_name_H-M   'P 1'
#
loop_
_entity.id
_entity.type
_entity.pdbx_description
1 polymer ?
#
loop_
_entity_poly.entity_id
_entity_poly.type
_entity_poly.pdbx_seq_one_letter_code
_entity_poly.pdbx_strand_id
1 'polypeptide(L)'
;MLEEKLESVPDQTSSEEQMENSSKEMRISEEKREDFCAEFQLHQNSSKKAEFFIQAEAEALKLSDLSITSQRRGPPSMCGDCNSSPAELSTVEEKGKRMLPEFISSWKDGTDVGGKTETAFLLKELDTLRAKNKKLQDKLSEKDKELKTIKLDLELQERATEAKIAEKIAALVEEVYSAQRERDEAVMARLRLANEERDEAFLRVQRLEESLKELENINPEENDMTLQELLNRINNADTGIDILKNGAIILNRIHRTKERKKKIIAEEMTAVIEQRDAALYQCKRLEQELHHLKEQNQTSANNTRHLTAENNQERALKAELIALQQEKEAALQQCKKLEEEMERLHVYYSSHKPLSQGMSLKDWLNCTFSTSEGRLKDKEDVVTLTYGQIEELAAQLRQAQSEQKDTEMKLQKALEVSKEANEKVQKLERLVDVLRKKVGAGTIRTVI
;
A
#
# COMPACT_ATOMS: atom_id res chain seq x y z
N MET A 1 -16.45 -61.62 -63.75
CA MET A 1 -16.16 -61.74 -62.31
C MET A 1 -15.67 -60.37 -61.88
N LEU A 2 -16.53 -59.39 -61.59
CA LEU A 2 -17.37 -59.21 -60.38
C LEU A 2 -16.58 -59.44 -59.09
N GLU A 3 -16.21 -58.34 -58.44
CA GLU A 3 -16.38 -58.14 -56.99
C GLU A 3 -16.41 -56.63 -56.69
N GLU A 4 -17.63 -56.14 -56.41
CA GLU A 4 -17.92 -54.83 -55.83
C GLU A 4 -17.44 -54.79 -54.37
N LYS A 5 -16.76 -53.72 -53.96
CA LYS A 5 -16.59 -53.36 -52.56
C LYS A 5 -17.51 -52.20 -52.24
N LEU A 6 -18.52 -52.49 -51.43
CA LEU A 6 -19.48 -51.54 -50.87
C LEU A 6 -18.76 -50.54 -49.95
N GLU A 7 -19.02 -49.27 -50.24
CA GLU A 7 -18.59 -48.10 -49.49
C GLU A 7 -19.54 -47.92 -48.30
N SER A 8 -18.96 -47.87 -47.09
CA SER A 8 -19.70 -47.69 -45.83
C SER A 8 -20.19 -46.25 -45.70
N VAL A 9 -21.51 -46.08 -45.64
CA VAL A 9 -22.17 -44.80 -45.33
C VAL A 9 -21.87 -44.41 -43.87
N PRO A 10 -21.54 -43.14 -43.56
CA PRO A 10 -21.35 -42.70 -42.18
C PRO A 10 -22.69 -42.52 -41.47
N ASP A 11 -22.77 -43.06 -40.25
CA ASP A 11 -23.92 -43.00 -39.34
C ASP A 11 -24.29 -41.54 -39.03
N GLN A 12 -25.51 -41.14 -39.39
CA GLN A 12 -26.03 -39.77 -39.20
C GLN A 12 -26.43 -39.46 -37.74
N THR A 13 -26.25 -40.40 -36.82
CA THR A 13 -26.65 -40.27 -35.40
C THR A 13 -25.64 -39.49 -34.55
N SER A 14 -24.38 -39.36 -34.98
CA SER A 14 -23.34 -38.63 -34.20
C SER A 14 -23.48 -37.11 -34.25
N SER A 15 -24.14 -36.56 -35.28
CA SER A 15 -24.28 -35.10 -35.45
C SER A 15 -25.38 -34.50 -34.58
N GLU A 16 -26.41 -35.28 -34.25
CA GLU A 16 -27.52 -34.83 -33.39
C GLU A 16 -27.08 -34.77 -31.92
N GLU A 17 -26.34 -35.77 -31.43
CA GLU A 17 -25.78 -35.77 -30.07
C GLU A 17 -24.74 -34.65 -29.85
N GLN A 18 -23.94 -34.30 -30.86
CA GLN A 18 -22.98 -33.19 -30.78
C GLN A 18 -23.67 -31.81 -30.76
N MET A 19 -24.78 -31.64 -31.47
CA MET A 19 -25.55 -30.39 -31.47
C MET A 19 -26.34 -30.20 -30.17
N GLU A 20 -26.79 -31.29 -29.55
CA GLU A 20 -27.50 -31.23 -28.27
C GLU A 20 -26.55 -30.94 -27.09
N ASN A 21 -25.32 -31.48 -27.12
CA ASN A 21 -24.29 -31.18 -26.12
C ASN A 21 -23.80 -29.73 -26.22
N SER A 22 -23.61 -29.21 -27.44
CA SER A 22 -23.24 -27.81 -27.66
C SER A 22 -24.33 -26.84 -27.15
N SER A 23 -25.61 -27.20 -27.34
CA SER A 23 -26.74 -26.41 -26.85
C SER A 23 -26.86 -26.41 -25.32
N LYS A 24 -26.52 -27.52 -24.66
CA LYS A 24 -26.49 -27.62 -23.19
C LYS A 24 -25.33 -26.81 -22.59
N GLU A 25 -24.17 -26.81 -23.22
CA GLU A 25 -22.99 -26.06 -22.79
C GLU A 25 -23.16 -24.54 -22.96
N MET A 26 -23.92 -24.12 -23.98
CA MET A 26 -24.31 -22.73 -24.20
C MET A 26 -25.25 -22.22 -23.10
N ARG A 27 -26.25 -23.02 -22.68
CA ARG A 27 -27.18 -22.65 -21.59
C ARG A 27 -26.48 -22.53 -20.25
N ILE A 28 -25.55 -23.44 -19.93
CA ILE A 28 -24.74 -23.37 -18.70
C ILE A 28 -23.84 -22.12 -18.71
N SER A 29 -23.37 -21.68 -19.88
CA SER A 29 -22.57 -20.46 -20.01
C SER A 29 -23.40 -19.17 -19.91
N GLU A 30 -24.65 -19.18 -20.38
CA GLU A 30 -25.59 -18.07 -20.19
C GLU A 30 -26.03 -17.92 -18.73
N GLU A 31 -26.30 -19.03 -18.03
CA GLU A 31 -26.66 -19.04 -16.60
C GLU A 31 -25.50 -18.49 -15.73
N LYS A 32 -24.26 -18.89 -16.01
CA LYS A 32 -23.06 -18.33 -15.35
C LYS A 32 -22.84 -16.84 -15.65
N ARG A 33 -23.30 -16.35 -16.80
CA ARG A 33 -23.19 -14.94 -17.19
C ARG A 33 -24.26 -14.09 -16.50
N GLU A 34 -25.46 -14.63 -16.27
CA GLU A 34 -26.51 -13.98 -15.48
C GLU A 34 -26.14 -13.90 -14.00
N ASP A 35 -25.56 -14.95 -13.43
CA ASP A 35 -25.04 -14.95 -12.05
C ASP A 35 -23.93 -13.90 -11.85
N PHE A 36 -23.02 -13.77 -12.82
CA PHE A 36 -21.96 -12.76 -12.81
C PHE A 36 -22.50 -11.32 -12.93
N CYS A 37 -23.64 -11.14 -13.62
CA CYS A 37 -24.29 -9.84 -13.77
C CYS A 37 -25.06 -9.42 -12.49
N ALA A 38 -25.65 -10.39 -11.78
CA ALA A 38 -26.29 -10.17 -10.49
C ALA A 38 -25.28 -9.79 -9.39
N GLU A 39 -24.09 -10.39 -9.40
CA GLU A 39 -23.00 -10.08 -8.47
C GLU A 39 -22.47 -8.64 -8.66
N PHE A 40 -22.45 -8.15 -9.91
CA PHE A 40 -22.05 -6.76 -10.21
C PHE A 40 -23.09 -5.70 -9.77
N GLN A 41 -24.38 -6.05 -9.72
CA GLN A 41 -25.43 -5.16 -9.21
C GLN A 41 -25.41 -5.03 -7.68
N LEU A 42 -24.93 -6.03 -6.94
CA LEU A 42 -24.74 -5.93 -5.49
C LEU A 42 -23.59 -4.97 -5.14
N HIS A 43 -22.54 -4.89 -5.96
CA HIS A 43 -21.41 -3.97 -5.74
C HIS A 43 -21.76 -2.49 -6.00
N GLN A 44 -22.66 -2.17 -6.95
CA GLN A 44 -23.11 -0.79 -7.20
C GLN A 44 -23.92 -0.19 -6.04
N ASN A 45 -24.59 -1.01 -5.24
CA ASN A 45 -25.35 -0.53 -4.07
C ASN A 45 -24.46 -0.10 -2.89
N SER A 46 -23.15 -0.33 -2.94
CA SER A 46 -22.19 0.13 -1.92
C SER A 46 -21.89 1.65 -2.00
N SER A 47 -22.29 2.33 -3.09
CA SER A 47 -22.12 3.78 -3.26
C SER A 47 -22.99 4.61 -2.29
N LYS A 48 -23.98 4.02 -1.63
CA LYS A 48 -24.80 4.70 -0.61
C LYS A 48 -24.05 5.00 0.71
N LYS A 49 -22.83 4.48 0.86
CA LYS A 49 -21.99 4.76 2.05
C LYS A 49 -21.32 6.14 2.01
N ALA A 50 -21.25 6.78 0.83
CA ALA A 50 -20.69 8.12 0.66
C ALA A 50 -21.64 9.24 1.10
N GLU A 51 -22.96 9.01 1.04
CA GLU A 51 -23.96 10.02 1.44
C GLU A 51 -24.07 10.18 2.97
N PHE A 52 -23.71 9.15 3.75
CA PHE A 52 -23.67 9.24 5.21
C PHE A 52 -22.50 10.09 5.75
N PHE A 53 -21.41 10.24 5.00
CA PHE A 53 -20.25 11.04 5.42
C PHE A 53 -20.44 12.54 5.16
N ILE A 54 -21.16 12.90 4.09
CA ILE A 54 -21.43 14.31 3.75
C ILE A 54 -22.43 14.94 4.74
N GLN A 55 -23.35 14.13 5.31
CA GLN A 55 -24.32 14.61 6.30
C GLN A 55 -23.68 14.91 7.67
N ALA A 56 -22.64 14.17 8.07
CA ALA A 56 -21.95 14.34 9.35
C ALA A 56 -21.04 15.59 9.37
N GLU A 57 -20.43 15.94 8.24
CA GLU A 57 -19.63 17.17 8.10
C GLU A 57 -20.50 18.44 8.11
N ALA A 58 -21.71 18.36 7.55
CA ALA A 58 -22.65 19.48 7.54
C ALA A 58 -23.27 19.77 8.93
N GLU A 59 -23.32 18.79 9.83
CA GLU A 59 -23.76 18.96 11.22
C GLU A 59 -22.64 19.48 12.14
N ALA A 60 -21.38 19.15 11.85
CA ALA A 60 -20.22 19.69 12.59
C ALA A 60 -20.00 21.21 12.34
N LEU A 61 -20.35 21.69 11.15
CA LEU A 61 -20.25 23.12 10.80
C LEU A 61 -21.32 24.00 11.45
N LYS A 62 -22.40 23.43 12.00
CA LYS A 62 -23.48 24.19 12.68
C LYS A 62 -23.24 24.46 14.16
N LEU A 63 -22.21 23.88 14.77
CA LEU A 63 -21.89 24.07 16.20
C LEU A 63 -20.83 25.15 16.47
N SER A 64 -20.28 25.78 15.43
CA SER A 64 -19.21 26.79 15.57
C SER A 64 -19.71 28.25 15.64
N ASP A 65 -21.01 28.49 15.49
CA ASP A 65 -21.63 29.82 15.48
C ASP A 65 -22.15 30.28 16.86
N LEU A 66 -21.33 30.12 17.90
CA LEU A 66 -21.53 30.86 19.17
C LEU A 66 -20.32 31.74 19.45
N SER A 67 -20.45 33.00 19.02
CA SER A 67 -19.50 34.08 19.24
C SER A 67 -19.59 34.60 20.68
N ILE A 68 -18.44 34.64 21.38
CA ILE A 68 -18.23 35.55 22.51
C ILE A 68 -17.42 36.75 22.01
N THR A 69 -18.03 37.91 22.18
CA THR A 69 -17.58 39.27 21.92
C THR A 69 -16.28 39.64 22.65
N SER A 70 -15.31 40.26 21.96
CA SER A 70 -14.61 41.46 22.49
C SER A 70 -13.85 42.24 21.41
N GLN A 71 -14.35 43.47 21.21
CA GLN A 71 -13.79 44.72 20.66
C GLN A 71 -12.29 44.77 20.27
N ARG A 72 -11.94 45.33 19.08
CA ARG A 72 -11.75 46.79 18.82
C ARG A 72 -10.89 47.10 17.56
N ARG A 73 -11.58 47.54 16.50
CA ARG A 73 -11.30 48.63 15.52
C ARG A 73 -9.88 49.25 15.37
N GLY A 74 -9.26 49.06 14.18
CA GLY A 74 -8.76 50.12 13.26
C GLY A 74 -7.23 50.43 13.17
N PRO A 75 -6.74 51.09 12.08
CA PRO A 75 -6.04 50.43 10.95
C PRO A 75 -4.70 51.15 10.51
N PRO A 76 -4.21 51.14 9.23
CA PRO A 76 -2.94 50.53 8.82
C PRO A 76 -1.86 51.50 8.26
N SER A 77 -0.59 51.09 8.22
CA SER A 77 0.49 51.79 7.50
C SER A 77 1.63 50.79 7.20
N MET A 78 1.72 50.27 5.98
CA MET A 78 2.56 50.75 4.86
C MET A 78 4.06 50.51 5.05
N CYS A 79 4.61 49.81 4.07
CA CYS A 79 5.99 49.35 3.92
C CYS A 79 7.04 50.45 4.10
N GLY A 80 8.21 50.03 4.58
CA GLY A 80 9.46 50.76 4.46
C GLY A 80 10.62 49.80 4.64
N ASP A 81 11.12 49.28 3.51
CA ASP A 81 12.47 48.70 3.41
C ASP A 81 13.50 49.70 3.94
N CYS A 82 14.58 49.22 4.56
CA CYS A 82 15.90 49.85 4.45
C CYS A 82 17.02 48.91 4.88
N ASN A 83 18.06 48.93 4.04
CA ASN A 83 19.29 48.17 4.10
C ASN A 83 20.25 48.57 5.25
N SER A 84 21.12 47.61 5.53
CA SER A 84 22.46 47.64 6.15
C SER A 84 23.20 48.98 6.21
N SER A 85 23.69 49.36 7.40
CA SER A 85 25.11 49.25 7.83
C SER A 85 25.40 50.09 9.10
N PRO A 86 26.50 49.79 9.82
CA PRO A 86 26.63 50.02 11.26
C PRO A 86 27.35 51.34 11.61
N ALA A 87 26.93 51.98 12.69
CA ALA A 87 27.67 53.07 13.30
C ALA A 87 27.73 52.86 14.83
N GLU A 88 28.95 52.61 15.26
CA GLU A 88 29.60 52.92 16.55
C GLU A 88 28.75 53.41 17.73
N LEU A 89 29.02 52.83 18.91
CA LEU A 89 29.04 53.47 20.24
C LEU A 89 29.62 52.41 21.21
N SER A 90 30.95 52.27 21.25
CA SER A 90 31.87 52.92 22.18
C SER A 90 31.59 52.63 23.67
N THR A 91 32.45 51.78 24.21
CA THR A 91 32.72 51.58 25.63
C THR A 91 33.19 52.88 26.26
N VAL A 92 32.49 53.35 27.29
CA VAL A 92 33.02 54.31 28.27
C VAL A 92 32.83 53.73 29.66
N GLU A 93 33.93 53.19 30.19
CA GLU A 93 34.19 53.14 31.63
C GLU A 93 34.24 54.57 32.15
N GLU A 94 33.23 55.02 32.90
CA GLU A 94 33.33 56.24 33.67
C GLU A 94 33.46 55.92 35.17
N LYS A 95 34.70 56.02 35.63
CA LYS A 95 35.12 56.06 37.04
C LYS A 95 34.43 57.22 37.76
N GLY A 96 33.27 56.99 38.34
CA GLY A 96 32.64 57.89 39.30
C GLY A 96 33.34 57.83 40.66
N LYS A 97 34.48 58.52 40.81
CA LYS A 97 34.97 59.00 42.12
C LYS A 97 33.92 59.95 42.70
N ARG A 98 33.00 59.43 43.52
CA ARG A 98 32.16 60.26 44.39
C ARG A 98 32.83 60.30 45.76
N MET A 99 33.40 61.46 46.09
CA MET A 99 33.90 61.78 47.43
C MET A 99 32.80 61.54 48.45
N LEU A 100 33.06 60.66 49.41
CA LEU A 100 32.28 60.55 50.64
C LEU A 100 32.47 61.84 51.46
N PRO A 101 31.40 62.48 51.95
CA PRO A 101 31.53 63.52 52.95
C PRO A 101 32.12 62.94 54.24
N GLU A 102 33.17 63.59 54.76
CA GLU A 102 33.68 63.38 56.12
C GLU A 102 32.54 63.58 57.14
N PHE A 103 31.96 62.49 57.62
CA PHE A 103 31.06 62.50 58.78
C PHE A 103 31.49 61.45 59.80
N ILE A 104 32.79 61.39 60.11
CA ILE A 104 33.29 60.60 61.24
C ILE A 104 34.36 61.42 61.97
N SER A 105 33.92 62.45 62.67
CA SER A 105 34.74 63.13 63.66
C SER A 105 33.86 63.66 64.77
N SER A 106 33.48 62.78 65.71
CA SER A 106 33.22 63.11 67.12
C SER A 106 32.52 61.95 67.85
N TRP A 107 33.22 60.84 68.06
CA TRP A 107 32.85 59.90 69.14
C TRP A 107 34.13 59.36 69.76
N LYS A 108 34.75 60.17 70.64
CA LYS A 108 35.71 59.69 71.62
C LYS A 108 35.31 60.22 73.00
N ASP A 109 35.34 59.25 73.91
CA ASP A 109 35.36 59.33 75.36
C ASP A 109 34.03 59.44 76.12
N GLY A 110 33.57 58.25 76.51
CA GLY A 110 32.61 57.96 77.57
C GLY A 110 32.74 56.47 77.93
N THR A 111 33.61 56.15 78.89
CA THR A 111 33.79 54.87 79.58
C THR A 111 32.41 54.26 79.89
N ASP A 112 32.00 53.08 79.44
CA ASP A 112 32.52 51.71 79.55
C ASP A 112 31.38 50.86 80.14
N VAL A 113 31.29 49.60 79.69
CA VAL A 113 30.26 48.57 79.96
C VAL A 113 28.92 48.65 79.19
N GLY A 114 28.20 49.77 79.11
CA GLY A 114 26.86 49.79 78.45
C GLY A 114 26.85 49.84 76.91
N GLY A 115 27.81 50.56 76.30
CA GLY A 115 27.92 50.69 74.84
C GLY A 115 28.52 49.47 74.14
N LYS A 116 29.31 48.65 74.86
CA LYS A 116 29.95 47.44 74.32
C LYS A 116 28.95 46.33 74.02
N THR A 117 27.89 46.22 74.82
CA THR A 117 26.80 45.27 74.59
C THR A 117 25.92 45.72 73.43
N GLU A 118 25.53 46.99 73.39
CA GLU A 118 24.70 47.56 72.30
C GLU A 118 25.42 47.47 70.94
N THR A 119 26.72 47.82 70.91
CA THR A 119 27.54 47.67 69.69
C THR A 119 27.68 46.21 69.24
N ALA A 120 27.78 45.25 70.16
CA ALA A 120 27.80 43.83 69.82
C ALA A 120 26.44 43.32 69.28
N PHE A 121 25.31 43.79 69.84
CA PHE A 121 23.97 43.46 69.34
C PHE A 121 23.75 44.02 67.93
N LEU A 122 24.12 45.28 67.68
CA LEU A 122 24.01 45.91 66.37
C LEU A 122 24.91 45.23 65.31
N LEU A 123 26.12 44.80 65.69
CA LEU A 123 26.98 44.03 64.79
C LEU A 123 26.36 42.68 64.43
N LYS A 124 25.80 41.96 65.41
CA LYS A 124 25.11 40.70 65.19
C LYS A 124 23.88 40.88 64.30
N GLU A 125 23.09 41.92 64.51
CA GLU A 125 21.96 42.25 63.65
C GLU A 125 22.41 42.57 62.23
N LEU A 126 23.47 43.38 62.08
CA LEU A 126 24.05 43.71 60.79
C LEU A 126 24.60 42.48 60.06
N ASP A 127 25.19 41.52 60.77
CA ASP A 127 25.60 40.23 60.22
C ASP A 127 24.41 39.37 59.80
N THR A 128 23.32 39.36 60.58
CA THR A 128 22.07 38.69 60.15
C THR A 128 21.46 39.33 58.91
N LEU A 129 21.52 40.66 58.79
CA LEU A 129 21.04 41.39 57.62
C LEU A 129 21.92 41.13 56.40
N ARG A 130 23.25 41.08 56.56
CA ARG A 130 24.20 40.68 55.50
C ARG A 130 23.92 39.25 55.02
N ALA A 131 23.73 38.31 55.94
CA ALA A 131 23.40 36.93 55.59
C ALA A 131 22.07 36.81 54.85
N LYS A 132 21.04 37.55 55.29
CA LYS A 132 19.74 37.64 54.60
C LYS A 132 19.88 38.25 53.20
N ASN A 133 20.64 39.33 53.05
CA ASN A 133 20.86 39.99 51.77
C ASN A 133 21.60 39.06 50.79
N LYS A 134 22.67 38.39 51.23
CA LYS A 134 23.36 37.37 50.44
C LYS A 134 22.42 36.25 49.98
N LYS A 135 21.58 35.73 50.89
CA LYS A 135 20.57 34.72 50.55
C LYS A 135 19.54 35.22 49.53
N LEU A 136 19.13 36.49 49.61
CA LEU A 136 18.24 37.09 48.62
C LEU A 136 18.93 37.27 47.26
N GLN A 137 20.20 37.67 47.25
CA GLN A 137 20.99 37.78 46.04
C GLN A 137 21.20 36.41 45.36
N ASP A 138 21.50 35.37 46.13
CA ASP A 138 21.61 34.00 45.63
C ASP A 138 20.29 33.53 45.00
N LYS A 139 19.16 33.75 45.70
CA LYS A 139 17.81 33.45 45.18
C LYS A 139 17.48 34.23 43.91
N LEU A 140 17.84 35.51 43.84
CA LEU A 140 17.64 36.33 42.65
C LEU A 140 18.43 35.76 41.47
N SER A 141 19.70 35.40 41.70
CA SER A 141 20.56 34.81 40.67
C SER A 141 20.07 33.43 40.20
N GLU A 142 19.44 32.66 41.08
CA GLU A 142 18.81 31.38 40.76
C GLU A 142 17.56 31.59 39.90
N LYS A 143 16.67 32.53 40.27
CA LYS A 143 15.49 32.87 39.47
C LYS A 143 15.86 33.44 38.10
N ASP A 144 16.92 34.23 38.01
CA ASP A 144 17.44 34.73 36.72
C ASP A 144 17.94 33.60 35.82
N LYS A 145 18.51 32.53 36.39
CA LYS A 145 18.91 31.34 35.62
C LYS A 145 17.67 30.57 35.17
N GLU A 146 16.70 30.32 36.05
CA GLU A 146 15.43 29.67 35.70
C GLU A 146 14.71 30.42 34.57
N LEU A 147 14.62 31.75 34.65
CA LEU A 147 13.99 32.58 33.61
C LEU A 147 14.73 32.48 32.26
N LYS A 148 16.06 32.45 32.26
CA LYS A 148 16.85 32.27 31.04
C LYS A 148 16.61 30.88 30.44
N THR A 149 16.54 29.83 31.26
CA THR A 149 16.23 28.48 30.79
C THR A 149 14.85 28.41 30.17
N ILE A 150 13.81 28.91 30.86
CA ILE A 150 12.44 28.92 30.32
C ILE A 150 12.36 29.71 29.00
N LYS A 151 13.06 30.84 28.91
CA LYS A 151 13.10 31.63 27.67
C LYS A 151 13.72 30.84 26.51
N LEU A 152 14.84 30.16 26.74
CA LEU A 152 15.48 29.32 25.72
C LEU A 152 14.57 28.15 25.32
N ASP A 153 13.89 27.52 26.27
CA ASP A 153 12.97 26.41 25.98
C ASP A 153 11.78 26.88 25.13
N LEU A 154 11.22 28.06 25.40
CA LEU A 154 10.17 28.66 24.58
C LEU A 154 10.65 28.98 23.16
N GLU A 155 11.83 29.58 23.00
CA GLU A 155 12.42 29.87 21.69
C GLU A 155 12.69 28.57 20.89
N LEU A 156 13.13 27.50 21.57
CA LEU A 156 13.31 26.19 20.94
C LEU A 156 11.99 25.57 20.50
N GLN A 157 10.94 25.68 21.33
CA GLN A 157 9.60 25.20 20.98
C GLN A 157 9.03 25.97 19.78
N GLU A 158 9.17 27.30 19.75
CA GLU A 158 8.75 28.14 18.64
C GLU A 158 9.44 27.71 17.33
N ARG A 159 10.78 27.59 17.34
CA ARG A 159 11.54 27.10 16.18
C ARG A 159 11.13 25.69 15.74
N ALA A 160 10.84 24.80 16.69
CA ALA A 160 10.37 23.45 16.37
C ALA A 160 9.00 23.47 15.69
N THR A 161 8.10 24.39 16.09
CA THR A 161 6.81 24.55 15.42
C THR A 161 6.93 25.19 14.05
N GLU A 162 7.80 26.19 13.88
CA GLU A 162 8.10 26.80 12.58
C GLU A 162 8.69 25.79 11.60
N ALA A 163 9.63 24.96 12.05
CA ALA A 163 10.22 23.89 11.22
C ALA A 163 9.16 22.89 10.74
N LYS A 164 8.24 22.47 11.64
CA LYS A 164 7.11 21.59 11.27
C LYS A 164 6.17 22.23 10.26
N ILE A 165 5.94 23.53 10.35
CA ILE A 165 5.11 24.26 9.39
C ILE A 165 5.84 24.32 8.04
N ALA A 166 7.12 24.67 8.03
CA ALA A 166 7.94 24.71 6.82
C ALA A 166 8.03 23.36 6.12
N GLU A 167 8.18 22.26 6.87
CA GLU A 167 8.16 20.89 6.35
C GLU A 167 6.84 20.56 5.65
N LYS A 168 5.70 20.88 6.28
CA LYS A 168 4.37 20.69 5.67
C LYS A 168 4.19 21.52 4.41
N ILE A 169 4.66 22.77 4.41
CA ILE A 169 4.59 23.64 3.23
C ILE A 169 5.47 23.09 2.11
N ALA A 170 6.68 22.63 2.40
CA ALA A 170 7.58 22.03 1.42
C ALA A 170 6.96 20.79 0.79
N ALA A 171 6.38 19.89 1.60
CA ALA A 171 5.69 18.70 1.11
C ALA A 171 4.50 19.04 0.18
N LEU A 172 3.67 20.02 0.55
CA LEU A 172 2.56 20.48 -0.29
C LEU A 172 3.05 21.08 -1.61
N VAL A 173 4.15 21.85 -1.59
CA VAL A 173 4.74 22.43 -2.80
C VAL A 173 5.26 21.33 -3.73
N GLU A 174 5.95 20.32 -3.19
CA GLU A 174 6.41 19.16 -3.97
C GLU A 174 5.25 18.36 -4.58
N GLU A 175 4.15 18.19 -3.85
CA GLU A 175 2.94 17.53 -4.35
C GLU A 175 2.30 18.32 -5.50
N VAL A 176 2.19 19.64 -5.38
CA VAL A 176 1.69 20.52 -6.45
C VAL A 176 2.57 20.42 -7.70
N TYR A 177 3.90 20.45 -7.54
CA TYR A 177 4.82 20.30 -8.66
C TYR A 177 4.71 18.93 -9.33
N SER A 178 4.55 17.87 -8.54
CA SER A 178 4.38 16.50 -9.05
C SER A 178 3.08 16.35 -9.82
N ALA A 179 1.95 16.78 -9.23
CA ALA A 179 0.65 16.79 -9.88
C ALA A 179 0.64 17.65 -11.15
N GLN A 180 1.43 18.74 -11.18
CA GLN A 180 1.56 19.56 -12.37
C GLN A 180 2.33 18.87 -13.49
N ARG A 181 3.43 18.20 -13.16
CA ARG A 181 4.18 17.40 -14.12
C ARG A 181 3.31 16.28 -14.71
N GLU A 182 2.57 15.57 -13.88
CA GLU A 182 1.65 14.50 -14.33
C GLU A 182 0.56 15.05 -15.26
N ARG A 183 -0.01 16.22 -14.94
CA ARG A 183 -0.98 16.88 -15.81
C ARG A 183 -0.37 17.23 -17.17
N ASP A 184 0.81 17.83 -17.18
CA ASP A 184 1.48 18.24 -18.42
C ASP A 184 1.86 17.01 -19.27
N GLU A 185 2.31 15.93 -18.63
CA GLU A 185 2.57 14.65 -19.30
C GLU A 185 1.29 14.05 -19.90
N ALA A 186 0.18 14.04 -19.15
CA ALA A 186 -1.11 13.54 -19.63
C ALA A 186 -1.65 14.39 -20.79
N VAL A 187 -1.48 15.72 -20.74
CA VAL A 187 -1.87 16.63 -21.83
C VAL A 187 -1.02 16.35 -23.07
N MET A 188 0.31 16.21 -22.92
CA MET A 188 1.19 15.89 -24.04
C MET A 188 0.91 14.52 -24.64
N ALA A 189 0.59 13.52 -23.81
CA ALA A 189 0.18 12.20 -24.28
C ALA A 189 -1.11 12.26 -25.09
N ARG A 190 -2.14 12.98 -24.62
CA ARG A 190 -3.39 13.17 -25.36
C ARG A 190 -3.19 13.90 -26.68
N LEU A 191 -2.35 14.94 -26.71
CA LEU A 191 -2.02 15.64 -27.96
C LEU A 191 -1.30 14.75 -28.96
N ARG A 192 -0.39 13.87 -28.51
CA ARG A 192 0.27 12.90 -29.38
C ARG A 192 -0.73 11.91 -29.97
N LEU A 193 -1.59 11.31 -29.14
CA LEU A 193 -2.64 10.40 -29.61
C LEU A 193 -3.57 11.07 -30.62
N ALA A 194 -4.03 12.30 -30.36
CA ALA A 194 -4.87 13.02 -31.30
C ALA A 194 -4.17 13.29 -32.65
N ASN A 195 -2.86 13.56 -32.64
CA ASN A 195 -2.08 13.71 -33.87
C ASN A 195 -1.91 12.37 -34.59
N GLU A 196 -1.61 11.29 -33.88
CA GLU A 196 -1.51 9.93 -34.43
C GLU A 196 -2.83 9.50 -35.08
N GLU A 197 -3.97 9.69 -34.39
CA GLU A 197 -5.30 9.40 -34.92
C GLU A 197 -5.63 10.21 -36.17
N ARG A 198 -5.29 11.51 -36.17
CA ARG A 198 -5.46 12.39 -37.33
C ARG A 198 -4.60 11.92 -38.51
N ASP A 199 -3.34 11.59 -38.25
CA ASP A 199 -2.40 11.16 -39.28
C ASP A 199 -2.79 9.77 -39.84
N GLU A 200 -3.29 8.87 -39.00
CA GLU A 200 -3.90 7.61 -39.42
C GLU A 200 -5.14 7.83 -40.29
N ALA A 201 -6.03 8.73 -39.88
CA ALA A 201 -7.23 9.08 -40.66
C ALA A 201 -6.84 9.66 -42.02
N PHE A 202 -5.83 10.53 -42.05
CA PHE A 202 -5.29 11.08 -43.28
C PHE A 202 -4.73 9.98 -44.20
N LEU A 203 -3.95 9.04 -43.66
CA LEU A 203 -3.45 7.88 -44.42
C LEU A 203 -4.56 6.95 -44.91
N ARG A 204 -5.68 6.81 -44.17
CA ARG A 204 -6.84 6.05 -44.65
C ARG A 204 -7.53 6.76 -45.80
N VAL A 205 -7.74 8.08 -45.69
CA VAL A 205 -8.33 8.88 -46.78
C VAL A 205 -7.47 8.82 -48.03
N GLN A 206 -6.15 9.03 -47.91
CA GLN A 206 -5.24 8.97 -49.06
C GLN A 206 -5.29 7.59 -49.76
N ARG A 207 -5.29 6.49 -48.99
CA ARG A 207 -5.43 5.14 -49.57
C ARG A 207 -6.76 4.95 -50.29
N LEU A 208 -7.84 5.50 -49.74
CA LEU A 208 -9.15 5.46 -50.39
C LEU A 208 -9.17 6.29 -51.67
N GLU A 209 -8.57 7.49 -51.67
CA GLU A 209 -8.42 8.32 -52.87
C GLU A 209 -7.60 7.62 -53.96
N GLU A 210 -6.48 6.98 -53.58
CA GLU A 210 -5.67 6.16 -54.48
C GLU A 210 -6.50 5.01 -55.07
N SER A 211 -7.25 4.28 -54.22
CA SER A 211 -8.13 3.21 -54.69
C SER A 211 -9.27 3.70 -55.59
N LEU A 212 -9.80 4.91 -55.33
CA LEU A 212 -10.85 5.52 -56.14
C LEU A 212 -10.31 5.96 -57.50
N LYS A 213 -9.09 6.50 -57.54
CA LYS A 213 -8.39 6.84 -58.78
C LYS A 213 -8.02 5.61 -59.59
N GLU A 214 -7.69 4.48 -58.95
CA GLU A 214 -7.56 3.19 -59.61
C GLU A 214 -8.90 2.71 -60.20
N LEU A 215 -10.02 2.94 -59.50
CA LEU A 215 -11.36 2.60 -59.96
C LEU A 215 -11.85 3.50 -61.11
N GLU A 216 -11.50 4.79 -61.11
CA GLU A 216 -11.84 5.74 -62.18
C GLU A 216 -11.18 5.36 -63.52
N ASN A 217 -10.08 4.59 -63.49
CA ASN A 217 -9.45 3.99 -64.68
C ASN A 217 -10.17 2.74 -65.20
N ILE A 218 -11.28 2.33 -64.59
CA ILE A 218 -12.08 1.18 -65.02
C ILE A 218 -13.32 1.71 -65.78
N ASN A 219 -13.26 1.70 -67.12
CA ASN A 219 -14.44 1.97 -67.94
C ASN A 219 -15.53 0.92 -67.62
N PRO A 220 -16.69 1.30 -67.04
CA PRO A 220 -17.72 0.34 -66.63
C PRO A 220 -18.35 -0.38 -67.83
N GLU A 221 -18.52 0.30 -68.97
CA GLU A 221 -19.03 -0.32 -70.21
C GLU A 221 -18.15 -1.48 -70.71
N GLU A 222 -16.85 -1.45 -70.42
CA GLU A 222 -15.91 -2.49 -70.85
C GLU A 222 -15.88 -3.71 -69.92
N ASN A 223 -16.45 -3.64 -68.71
CA ASN A 223 -16.54 -4.79 -67.79
C ASN A 223 -17.85 -5.58 -67.93
N ASP A 224 -18.94 -4.95 -68.37
CA ASP A 224 -20.24 -5.60 -68.49
C ASP A 224 -20.41 -6.41 -69.79
N MET A 225 -19.60 -6.14 -70.81
CA MET A 225 -19.65 -6.92 -72.06
C MET A 225 -19.31 -8.39 -71.83
N THR A 226 -19.99 -9.32 -72.48
CA THR A 226 -19.58 -10.73 -72.41
C THR A 226 -18.30 -10.96 -73.24
N LEU A 227 -17.52 -12.02 -72.93
CA LEU A 227 -16.37 -12.38 -73.76
C LEU A 227 -16.81 -12.65 -75.21
N GLN A 228 -18.01 -13.21 -75.38
CA GLN A 228 -18.61 -13.46 -76.68
C GLN A 228 -18.89 -12.17 -77.45
N GLU A 229 -19.42 -11.13 -76.78
CA GLU A 229 -19.62 -9.82 -77.41
C GLU A 229 -18.31 -9.16 -77.83
N LEU A 230 -17.26 -9.23 -77.01
CA LEU A 230 -15.94 -8.70 -77.34
C LEU A 230 -15.32 -9.42 -78.55
N LEU A 231 -15.43 -10.75 -78.59
CA LEU A 231 -14.95 -11.56 -79.73
C LEU A 231 -15.76 -11.27 -81.01
N ASN A 232 -17.09 -11.13 -80.89
CA ASN A 232 -17.94 -10.75 -82.02
C ASN A 232 -17.59 -9.34 -82.55
N ARG A 233 -17.29 -8.38 -81.67
CA ARG A 233 -16.83 -7.04 -82.06
C ARG A 233 -15.46 -7.05 -82.73
N ILE A 234 -14.54 -7.91 -82.29
CA ILE A 234 -13.25 -8.11 -82.98
C ILE A 234 -13.48 -8.71 -84.37
N ASN A 235 -14.35 -9.71 -84.49
CA ASN A 235 -14.61 -10.39 -85.76
C ASN A 235 -15.32 -9.48 -86.78
N ASN A 236 -16.12 -8.52 -86.30
CA ASN A 236 -16.87 -7.57 -87.13
C ASN A 236 -16.25 -6.16 -87.16
N ALA A 237 -15.00 -5.98 -86.72
CA ALA A 237 -14.36 -4.69 -86.68
C ALA A 237 -13.87 -4.26 -88.08
N ASP A 238 -14.28 -3.07 -88.52
CA ASP A 238 -13.89 -2.51 -89.82
C ASP A 238 -12.48 -1.88 -89.80
N THR A 239 -11.94 -1.60 -88.61
CA THR A 239 -10.61 -0.99 -88.44
C THR A 239 -9.71 -1.79 -87.50
N GLY A 240 -8.39 -1.78 -87.77
CA GLY A 240 -7.40 -2.40 -86.89
C GLY A 240 -7.34 -1.76 -85.50
N ILE A 241 -7.76 -0.50 -85.36
CA ILE A 241 -7.81 0.20 -84.08
C ILE A 241 -8.91 -0.41 -83.19
N ASP A 242 -10.07 -0.73 -83.75
CA ASP A 242 -11.17 -1.37 -83.01
C ASP A 242 -10.82 -2.79 -82.57
N ILE A 243 -10.08 -3.53 -83.41
CA ILE A 243 -9.53 -4.84 -83.04
C ILE A 243 -8.59 -4.70 -81.84
N LEU A 244 -7.67 -3.74 -81.87
CA LEU A 244 -6.72 -3.51 -80.77
C LEU A 244 -7.42 -3.09 -79.49
N LYS A 245 -8.42 -2.19 -79.57
CA LYS A 245 -9.18 -1.73 -78.41
C LYS A 245 -9.93 -2.90 -77.73
N ASN A 246 -10.69 -3.68 -78.49
CA ASN A 246 -11.41 -4.84 -77.95
C ASN A 246 -10.45 -5.95 -77.47
N GLY A 247 -9.34 -6.17 -78.17
CA GLY A 247 -8.29 -7.10 -77.75
C GLY A 247 -7.62 -6.70 -76.43
N ALA A 248 -7.37 -5.40 -76.21
CA ALA A 248 -6.83 -4.88 -74.96
C ALA A 248 -7.78 -5.12 -73.77
N ILE A 249 -9.09 -5.00 -73.97
CA ILE A 249 -10.10 -5.30 -72.94
C ILE A 249 -10.04 -6.78 -72.53
N ILE A 250 -9.97 -7.69 -73.52
CA ILE A 250 -9.86 -9.14 -73.26
C ILE A 250 -8.56 -9.45 -72.50
N LEU A 251 -7.43 -8.91 -72.95
CA LEU A 251 -6.13 -9.09 -72.29
C LEU A 251 -6.14 -8.58 -70.85
N ASN A 252 -6.71 -7.39 -70.61
CA ASN A 252 -6.85 -6.82 -69.27
C ASN A 252 -7.73 -7.72 -68.37
N ARG A 253 -8.82 -8.30 -68.89
CA ARG A 253 -9.66 -9.25 -68.13
C ARG A 253 -8.92 -10.54 -67.77
N ILE A 254 -8.14 -11.09 -68.69
CA ILE A 254 -7.30 -12.28 -68.44
C ILE A 254 -6.27 -11.95 -67.37
N HIS A 255 -5.58 -10.82 -67.50
CA HIS A 255 -4.58 -10.38 -66.53
C HIS A 255 -5.18 -10.18 -65.14
N ARG A 256 -6.31 -9.45 -65.03
CA ARG A 256 -7.03 -9.26 -63.75
C ARG A 256 -7.46 -10.58 -63.13
N THR A 257 -7.99 -11.51 -63.93
CA THR A 257 -8.40 -12.83 -63.43
C THR A 257 -7.19 -13.63 -62.91
N LYS A 258 -6.06 -13.59 -63.63
CA LYS A 258 -4.81 -14.24 -63.20
C LYS A 258 -4.27 -13.63 -61.91
N GLU A 259 -4.29 -12.30 -61.80
CA GLU A 259 -3.77 -11.60 -60.62
C GLU A 259 -4.66 -11.82 -59.39
N ARG A 260 -6.00 -11.82 -59.55
CA ARG A 260 -6.93 -12.21 -58.48
C ARG A 260 -6.67 -13.64 -57.99
N LYS A 261 -6.46 -14.60 -58.91
CA LYS A 261 -6.13 -15.97 -58.53
C LYS A 261 -4.84 -16.04 -57.71
N LYS A 262 -3.78 -15.32 -58.12
CA LYS A 262 -2.54 -15.25 -57.34
C LYS A 262 -2.77 -14.64 -55.94
N LYS A 263 -3.57 -13.56 -55.87
CA LYS A 263 -3.89 -12.89 -54.60
C LYS A 263 -4.64 -13.82 -53.65
N ILE A 264 -5.66 -14.53 -54.14
CA ILE A 264 -6.40 -15.53 -53.35
C ILE A 264 -5.44 -16.62 -52.83
N ILE A 265 -4.58 -17.17 -53.69
CA ILE A 265 -3.62 -18.20 -53.28
C ILE A 265 -2.64 -17.67 -52.22
N ALA A 266 -2.19 -16.42 -52.34
CA ALA A 266 -1.29 -15.80 -51.36
C ALA A 266 -1.99 -15.57 -50.01
N GLU A 267 -3.24 -15.10 -50.03
CA GLU A 267 -4.07 -14.92 -48.84
C GLU A 267 -4.36 -16.26 -48.15
N GLU A 268 -4.73 -17.30 -48.91
CA GLU A 268 -4.93 -18.66 -48.40
C GLU A 268 -3.65 -19.23 -47.79
N MET A 269 -2.49 -19.07 -48.46
CA MET A 269 -1.20 -19.50 -47.91
C MET A 269 -0.87 -18.77 -46.60
N THR A 270 -1.15 -17.47 -46.53
CA THR A 270 -0.91 -16.66 -45.33
C THR A 270 -1.80 -17.13 -44.18
N ALA A 271 -3.10 -17.36 -44.44
CA ALA A 271 -4.04 -17.87 -43.44
C ALA A 271 -3.64 -19.26 -42.92
N VAL A 272 -3.16 -20.15 -43.78
CA VAL A 272 -2.65 -21.47 -43.38
C VAL A 272 -1.40 -21.35 -42.49
N ILE A 273 -0.48 -20.42 -42.81
CA ILE A 273 0.70 -20.16 -41.98
C ILE A 273 0.29 -19.62 -40.60
N GLU A 274 -0.65 -18.67 -40.54
CA GLU A 274 -1.16 -18.11 -39.28
C GLU A 274 -1.83 -19.18 -38.43
N GLN A 275 -2.67 -20.05 -39.02
CA GLN A 275 -3.29 -21.16 -38.31
C GLN A 275 -2.26 -22.16 -37.77
N ARG A 276 -1.24 -22.51 -38.56
CA ARG A 276 -0.13 -23.36 -38.14
C ARG A 276 0.61 -22.73 -36.96
N ASP A 277 0.93 -21.45 -37.04
CA ASP A 277 1.71 -20.75 -36.01
C ASP A 277 0.90 -20.58 -34.71
N ALA A 278 -0.41 -20.31 -34.82
CA ALA A 278 -1.31 -20.32 -33.68
C ALA A 278 -1.38 -21.71 -33.02
N ALA A 279 -1.49 -22.78 -33.81
CA ALA A 279 -1.47 -24.15 -33.29
C ALA A 279 -0.14 -24.48 -32.60
N LEU A 280 0.99 -24.10 -33.20
CA LEU A 280 2.32 -24.27 -32.61
C LEU A 280 2.47 -23.49 -31.30
N TYR A 281 1.92 -22.28 -31.21
CA TYR A 281 1.91 -21.51 -29.98
C TYR A 281 1.10 -22.22 -28.88
N GLN A 282 -0.10 -22.72 -29.20
CA GLN A 282 -0.92 -23.49 -28.26
C GLN A 282 -0.20 -24.76 -27.79
N CYS A 283 0.44 -25.51 -28.70
CA CYS A 283 1.25 -26.68 -28.34
C CYS A 283 2.37 -26.32 -27.36
N LYS A 284 3.14 -25.27 -27.63
CA LYS A 284 4.22 -24.81 -26.73
C LYS A 284 3.70 -24.40 -25.35
N ARG A 285 2.54 -23.74 -25.28
CA ARG A 285 1.91 -23.36 -24.01
C ARG A 285 1.50 -24.59 -23.21
N LEU A 286 0.83 -25.54 -23.86
CA LEU A 286 0.43 -26.81 -23.23
C LEU A 286 1.64 -27.63 -22.76
N GLU A 287 2.75 -27.63 -23.52
CA GLU A 287 4.00 -28.28 -23.11
C GLU A 287 4.58 -27.64 -21.83
N GLN A 288 4.54 -26.31 -21.70
CA GLN A 288 4.97 -25.59 -20.51
C GLN A 288 4.06 -25.87 -19.30
N GLU A 289 2.74 -25.85 -19.49
CA GLU A 289 1.76 -26.19 -18.46
C GLU A 289 1.97 -27.63 -17.95
N LEU A 290 2.24 -28.57 -18.86
CA LEU A 290 2.55 -29.96 -18.52
C LEU A 290 3.85 -30.07 -17.72
N HIS A 291 4.90 -29.33 -18.12
CA HIS A 291 6.16 -29.28 -17.35
C HIS A 291 5.92 -28.74 -15.94
N HIS A 292 5.18 -27.65 -15.81
CA HIS A 292 4.86 -27.05 -14.51
C HIS A 292 4.06 -28.01 -13.62
N LEU A 293 3.05 -28.70 -14.16
CA LEU A 293 2.28 -29.71 -13.44
C LEU A 293 3.16 -30.90 -13.02
N LYS A 294 4.13 -31.31 -13.84
CA LYS A 294 5.10 -32.35 -13.46
C LYS A 294 5.99 -31.90 -12.32
N GLU A 295 6.50 -30.68 -12.34
CA GLU A 295 7.28 -30.10 -11.23
C GLU A 295 6.45 -29.97 -9.95
N GLN A 296 5.20 -29.53 -10.06
CA GLN A 296 4.27 -29.42 -8.94
C GLN A 296 3.96 -30.80 -8.33
N ASN A 297 3.74 -31.82 -9.17
CA ASN A 297 3.53 -33.19 -8.68
C ASN A 297 4.80 -33.81 -8.09
N GLN A 298 5.97 -33.51 -8.65
CA GLN A 298 7.24 -33.99 -8.09
C GLN A 298 7.54 -33.32 -6.74
N THR A 299 7.23 -32.03 -6.58
CA THR A 299 7.38 -31.31 -5.32
C THR A 299 6.34 -31.74 -4.28
N SER A 300 5.10 -32.05 -4.69
CA SER A 300 4.08 -32.63 -3.80
C SER A 300 4.41 -34.05 -3.37
N ALA A 301 4.93 -34.90 -4.26
CA ALA A 301 5.39 -36.26 -3.94
C ALA A 301 6.59 -36.26 -2.97
N ASN A 302 7.50 -35.28 -3.10
CA ASN A 302 8.65 -35.10 -2.21
C ASN A 302 8.27 -34.52 -0.82
N ASN A 303 7.01 -34.11 -0.62
CA ASN A 303 6.45 -33.65 0.67
C ASN A 303 5.82 -34.79 1.50
N THR A 304 6.30 -36.04 1.37
CA THR A 304 5.85 -37.16 2.21
C THR A 304 6.07 -36.91 3.73
N ARG A 305 7.00 -36.00 4.07
CA ARG A 305 7.20 -35.52 5.46
C ARG A 305 6.06 -34.64 5.98
N HIS A 306 5.35 -33.91 5.13
CA HIS A 306 4.28 -33.01 5.57
C HIS A 306 3.02 -33.79 5.96
N LEU A 307 2.64 -34.80 5.16
CA LEU A 307 1.51 -35.69 5.46
C LEU A 307 1.71 -36.48 6.76
N THR A 308 2.95 -36.84 7.10
CA THR A 308 3.26 -37.55 8.36
C THR A 308 3.29 -36.62 9.57
N ALA A 309 3.70 -35.36 9.40
CA ALA A 309 3.65 -34.35 10.46
C ALA A 309 2.22 -33.92 10.80
N GLU A 310 1.38 -33.66 9.79
CA GLU A 310 -0.04 -33.35 9.98
C GLU A 310 -0.79 -34.52 10.63
N ASN A 311 -0.50 -35.76 10.24
CA ASN A 311 -1.13 -36.93 10.86
C ASN A 311 -0.76 -37.08 12.35
N ASN A 312 0.47 -36.75 12.73
CA ASN A 312 0.90 -36.76 14.13
C ASN A 312 0.24 -35.63 14.94
N GLN A 313 0.09 -34.45 14.33
CA GLN A 313 -0.63 -33.32 14.95
C GLN A 313 -2.13 -33.62 15.13
N GLU A 314 -2.76 -34.26 14.15
CA GLU A 314 -4.16 -34.69 14.23
C GLU A 314 -4.37 -35.73 15.35
N ARG A 315 -3.43 -36.67 15.52
CA ARG A 315 -3.47 -37.62 16.64
C ARG A 315 -3.30 -36.96 18.00
N ALA A 316 -2.43 -35.96 18.10
CA ALA A 316 -2.22 -35.21 19.34
C ALA A 316 -3.50 -34.45 19.75
N LEU A 317 -4.12 -33.74 18.80
CA LEU A 317 -5.37 -33.01 19.05
C LEU A 317 -6.52 -33.95 19.43
N LYS A 318 -6.61 -35.14 18.81
CA LYS A 318 -7.59 -36.15 19.20
C LYS A 318 -7.37 -36.66 20.63
N ALA A 319 -6.12 -36.87 21.04
CA ALA A 319 -5.81 -37.30 22.40
C ALA A 319 -6.16 -36.22 23.43
N GLU A 320 -5.88 -34.95 23.13
CA GLU A 320 -6.21 -33.81 23.98
C GLU A 320 -7.74 -33.64 24.14
N LEU A 321 -8.49 -33.79 23.05
CA LEU A 321 -9.96 -33.71 23.09
C LEU A 321 -10.57 -34.81 23.97
N ILE A 322 -10.02 -36.04 23.90
CA ILE A 322 -10.47 -37.14 24.76
C ILE A 322 -10.14 -36.85 26.23
N ALA A 323 -8.95 -36.32 26.52
CA ALA A 323 -8.57 -35.96 27.89
C ALA A 323 -9.49 -34.86 28.47
N LEU A 324 -9.78 -33.82 27.68
CA LEU A 324 -10.67 -32.73 28.09
C LEU A 324 -12.12 -33.20 28.31
N GLN A 325 -12.59 -34.14 27.49
CA GLN A 325 -13.88 -34.79 27.67
C GLN A 325 -13.93 -35.58 28.99
N GLN A 326 -12.87 -36.33 29.31
CA GLN A 326 -12.78 -37.08 30.58
C GLN A 326 -12.72 -36.14 31.79
N GLU A 327 -11.98 -35.04 31.70
CA GLU A 327 -11.91 -34.02 32.75
C GLU A 327 -13.28 -33.36 32.99
N LYS A 328 -14.00 -33.01 31.92
CA LYS A 328 -15.36 -32.50 31.99
C LYS A 328 -16.30 -33.49 32.68
N GLU A 329 -16.23 -34.77 32.34
CA GLU A 329 -17.06 -35.81 32.95
C GLU A 329 -16.73 -35.99 34.44
N ALA A 330 -15.44 -35.95 34.80
CA ALA A 330 -15.00 -35.99 36.20
C ALA A 330 -15.51 -34.77 37.00
N ALA A 331 -15.41 -33.58 36.42
CA ALA A 331 -15.93 -32.35 37.03
C ALA A 331 -17.45 -32.40 37.22
N LEU A 332 -18.20 -32.88 36.22
CA LEU A 332 -19.65 -33.07 36.33
C LEU A 332 -20.02 -34.07 37.43
N GLN A 333 -19.25 -35.16 37.58
CA GLN A 333 -19.45 -36.10 38.68
C GLN A 333 -19.18 -35.46 40.05
N GLN A 334 -18.18 -34.58 40.15
CA GLN A 334 -17.92 -33.82 41.38
C GLN A 334 -19.06 -32.84 41.68
N CYS A 335 -19.52 -32.08 40.69
CA CYS A 335 -20.68 -31.18 40.85
C CYS A 335 -21.91 -31.93 41.35
N LYS A 336 -22.21 -33.10 40.78
CA LYS A 336 -23.33 -33.93 41.22
C LYS A 336 -23.19 -34.38 42.68
N LYS A 337 -21.99 -34.77 43.12
CA LYS A 337 -21.74 -35.12 44.53
C LYS A 337 -21.96 -33.94 45.47
N LEU A 338 -21.51 -32.75 45.08
CA LEU A 338 -21.69 -31.52 45.85
C LEU A 338 -23.17 -31.12 45.90
N GLU A 339 -23.92 -31.27 44.81
CA GLU A 339 -25.38 -31.08 44.79
C GLU A 339 -26.07 -32.05 45.76
N GLU A 340 -25.70 -33.33 45.75
CA GLU A 340 -26.22 -34.32 46.69
C GLU A 340 -25.86 -33.98 48.15
N GLU A 341 -24.66 -33.45 48.42
CA GLU A 341 -24.28 -32.93 49.75
C GLU A 341 -25.10 -31.73 50.16
N MET A 342 -25.33 -30.80 49.22
CA MET A 342 -26.12 -29.61 49.47
C MET A 342 -27.57 -29.94 49.78
N GLU A 343 -28.15 -30.91 49.08
CA GLU A 343 -29.49 -31.40 49.37
C GLU A 343 -29.54 -32.10 50.75
N ARG A 344 -28.53 -32.92 51.08
CA ARG A 344 -28.41 -33.51 52.42
C ARG A 344 -28.36 -32.46 53.52
N LEU A 345 -27.55 -31.41 53.33
CA LEU A 345 -27.44 -30.30 54.27
C LEU A 345 -28.74 -29.48 54.35
N HIS A 346 -29.43 -29.27 53.24
CA HIS A 346 -30.71 -28.57 53.20
C HIS A 346 -31.80 -29.34 53.98
N VAL A 347 -31.88 -30.66 53.81
CA VAL A 347 -32.78 -31.53 54.59
C VAL A 347 -32.42 -31.53 56.07
N TYR A 348 -31.12 -31.65 56.40
CA TYR A 348 -30.63 -31.57 57.78
C TYR A 348 -31.02 -30.23 58.43
N TYR A 349 -30.73 -29.11 57.77
CA TYR A 349 -31.00 -27.78 58.29
C TYR A 349 -32.50 -27.51 58.42
N SER A 350 -33.30 -27.95 57.45
CA SER A 350 -34.77 -27.86 57.50
C SER A 350 -35.36 -28.66 58.65
N SER A 351 -34.76 -29.80 58.99
CA SER A 351 -35.18 -30.67 60.09
C SER A 351 -34.75 -30.16 61.48
N HIS A 352 -33.64 -29.40 61.55
CA HIS A 352 -33.03 -28.96 62.81
C HIS A 352 -33.26 -27.49 63.17
N LYS A 353 -34.09 -26.74 62.41
CA LYS A 353 -34.27 -25.29 62.58
C LYS A 353 -34.92 -24.79 63.89
N PRO A 354 -35.56 -25.60 64.77
CA PRO A 354 -35.94 -25.08 66.09
C PRO A 354 -34.89 -25.27 67.20
N LEU A 355 -33.80 -26.01 67.01
CA LEU A 355 -32.93 -26.41 68.14
C LEU A 355 -31.44 -26.27 67.80
N SER A 356 -30.88 -25.05 67.86
CA SER A 356 -29.48 -24.77 68.26
C SER A 356 -29.13 -23.30 68.01
N GLN A 357 -29.72 -22.38 68.78
CA GLN A 357 -29.26 -21.00 68.85
C GLN A 357 -28.13 -20.86 69.89
N GLY A 358 -27.11 -21.73 69.79
CA GLY A 358 -26.05 -21.82 70.81
C GLY A 358 -24.66 -22.21 70.31
N MET A 359 -24.48 -22.65 69.06
CA MET A 359 -23.17 -23.08 68.54
C MET A 359 -22.61 -22.23 67.38
N SER A 360 -23.24 -21.09 67.03
CA SER A 360 -22.95 -20.43 65.75
C SER A 360 -21.90 -19.31 65.75
N LEU A 361 -21.31 -18.93 66.88
CA LEU A 361 -20.41 -17.76 66.90
C LEU A 361 -18.95 -18.12 66.56
N LYS A 362 -18.52 -19.34 66.92
CA LYS A 362 -17.14 -19.80 66.71
C LYS A 362 -16.92 -20.33 65.29
N ASP A 363 -17.90 -21.04 64.74
CA ASP A 363 -17.84 -21.54 63.36
C ASP A 363 -18.07 -20.43 62.33
N TRP A 364 -18.87 -19.40 62.66
CA TRP A 364 -19.02 -18.21 61.81
C TRP A 364 -17.72 -17.40 61.68
N LEU A 365 -16.97 -17.27 62.79
CA LEU A 365 -15.64 -16.63 62.80
C LEU A 365 -14.61 -17.46 62.02
N ASN A 366 -14.62 -18.78 62.14
CA ASN A 366 -13.74 -19.66 61.35
C ASN A 366 -14.09 -19.65 59.86
N CYS A 367 -15.36 -19.59 59.48
CA CYS A 367 -15.80 -19.44 58.08
C CYS A 367 -15.41 -18.08 57.49
N THR A 368 -15.55 -16.98 58.24
CA THR A 368 -15.14 -15.65 57.76
C THR A 368 -13.63 -15.51 57.62
N PHE A 369 -12.85 -16.14 58.51
CA PHE A 369 -11.39 -16.21 58.38
C PHE A 369 -10.93 -17.08 57.19
N SER A 370 -11.53 -18.26 57.00
CA SER A 370 -11.18 -19.14 55.88
C SER A 370 -11.53 -18.51 54.51
N THR A 371 -12.62 -17.74 54.45
CA THR A 371 -13.05 -17.04 53.23
C THR A 371 -12.14 -15.85 52.89
N SER A 372 -11.61 -15.14 53.89
CA SER A 372 -10.67 -14.04 53.67
C SER A 372 -9.28 -14.53 53.31
N GLU A 373 -8.84 -15.65 53.90
CA GLU A 373 -7.59 -16.34 53.55
C GLU A 373 -7.62 -16.90 52.12
N GLY A 374 -8.72 -17.54 51.70
CA GLY A 374 -8.92 -18.00 50.32
C GLY A 374 -8.88 -16.85 49.31
N ARG A 375 -9.55 -15.73 49.59
CA ARG A 375 -9.54 -14.54 48.71
C ARG A 375 -8.16 -13.88 48.62
N LEU A 376 -7.33 -13.97 49.67
CA LEU A 376 -5.96 -13.48 49.63
C LEU A 376 -5.07 -14.42 48.81
N LYS A 377 -5.28 -15.72 48.91
CA LYS A 377 -4.58 -16.73 48.11
C LYS A 377 -4.94 -16.62 46.62
N ASP A 378 -6.21 -16.45 46.29
CA ASP A 378 -6.66 -16.18 44.91
C ASP A 378 -6.01 -14.91 44.35
N LYS A 379 -5.82 -13.86 45.17
CA LYS A 379 -5.12 -12.64 44.74
C LYS A 379 -3.62 -12.86 44.55
N GLU A 380 -2.99 -13.64 45.41
CA GLU A 380 -1.58 -14.03 45.28
C GLU A 380 -1.34 -14.92 44.05
N ASP A 381 -2.27 -15.83 43.76
CA ASP A 381 -2.27 -16.68 42.56
C ASP A 381 -2.47 -15.85 41.28
N VAL A 382 -3.33 -14.83 41.31
CA VAL A 382 -3.48 -13.88 40.20
C VAL A 382 -2.22 -13.02 40.01
N VAL A 383 -1.57 -12.59 41.10
CA VAL A 383 -0.31 -11.83 41.02
C VAL A 383 0.84 -12.68 40.48
N THR A 384 0.94 -13.95 40.88
CA THR A 384 1.97 -14.87 40.34
C THR A 384 1.70 -15.21 38.87
N LEU A 385 0.44 -15.41 38.48
CA LEU A 385 0.05 -15.62 37.08
C LEU A 385 0.39 -14.40 36.20
N THR A 386 0.06 -13.19 36.66
CA THR A 386 0.37 -11.97 35.91
C THR A 386 1.87 -11.72 35.80
N TYR A 387 2.65 -12.05 36.85
CA TYR A 387 4.10 -11.98 36.79
C TYR A 387 4.69 -12.96 35.75
N GLY A 388 4.18 -14.20 35.71
CA GLY A 388 4.57 -15.19 34.69
C GLY A 388 4.25 -14.73 33.26
N GLN A 389 3.09 -14.12 33.04
CA GLN A 389 2.71 -13.56 31.74
C GLN A 389 3.62 -12.39 31.31
N ILE A 390 4.02 -11.54 32.26
CA ILE A 390 4.97 -10.44 31.97
C ILE A 390 6.35 -11.00 31.59
N GLU A 391 6.81 -12.05 32.28
CA GLU A 391 8.10 -12.67 31.98
C GLU A 391 8.08 -13.40 30.62
N GLU A 392 6.98 -14.06 30.28
CA GLU A 392 6.77 -14.68 28.96
C GLU A 392 6.74 -13.63 27.84
N LEU A 393 6.00 -12.53 28.01
CA LEU A 393 6.01 -11.41 27.06
C LEU A 393 7.40 -10.79 26.91
N ALA A 394 8.16 -10.66 27.99
CA ALA A 394 9.54 -10.18 27.96
C ALA A 394 10.49 -11.16 27.26
N ALA A 395 10.22 -12.46 27.29
CA ALA A 395 10.97 -13.46 26.54
C ALA A 395 10.63 -13.40 25.04
N GLN A 396 9.33 -13.31 24.70
CA GLN A 396 8.86 -13.14 23.31
C GLN A 396 9.43 -11.88 22.67
N LEU A 397 9.46 -10.75 23.39
CA LEU A 397 10.04 -9.50 22.90
C LEU A 397 11.54 -9.62 22.64
N ARG A 398 12.28 -10.30 23.53
CA ARG A 398 13.72 -10.57 23.32
C ARG A 398 13.96 -11.48 22.12
N GLN A 399 13.12 -12.49 21.91
CA GLN A 399 13.19 -13.36 20.74
C GLN A 399 12.91 -12.57 19.45
N ALA A 400 11.84 -11.80 19.40
CA ALA A 400 11.49 -10.97 18.25
C ALA A 400 12.59 -9.97 17.90
N GLN A 401 13.24 -9.36 18.90
CA GLN A 401 14.41 -8.49 18.67
C GLN A 401 15.61 -9.24 18.10
N SER A 402 15.83 -10.50 18.49
CA SER A 402 16.90 -11.33 17.91
C SER A 402 16.59 -11.69 16.45
N GLU A 403 15.34 -12.04 16.15
CA GLU A 403 14.89 -12.35 14.78
C GLU A 403 14.94 -11.11 13.87
N GLN A 404 14.57 -9.94 14.40
CA GLN A 404 14.73 -8.66 13.70
C GLN A 404 16.19 -8.39 13.31
N LYS A 405 17.13 -8.61 14.23
CA LYS A 405 18.57 -8.45 13.94
C LYS A 405 19.09 -9.44 12.89
N ASP A 406 18.63 -10.69 12.94
CA ASP A 406 19.02 -11.72 11.95
C ASP A 406 18.48 -11.40 10.55
N THR A 407 17.23 -10.95 10.46
CA THR A 407 16.62 -10.52 9.19
C THR A 407 17.27 -9.27 8.62
N GLU A 408 17.64 -8.30 9.46
CA GLU A 408 18.39 -7.11 9.06
C GLU A 408 19.78 -7.47 8.49
N MET A 409 20.51 -8.38 9.15
CA MET A 409 21.78 -8.92 8.65
C MET A 409 21.63 -9.60 7.28
N LYS A 410 20.56 -10.38 7.08
CA LYS A 410 20.25 -11.03 5.79
C LYS A 410 19.92 -10.00 4.71
N LEU A 411 19.16 -8.96 5.04
CA LEU A 411 18.84 -7.86 4.13
C LEU A 411 20.12 -7.13 3.69
N GLN A 412 21.01 -6.80 4.64
CA GLN A 412 22.26 -6.13 4.34
C GLN A 412 23.15 -6.97 3.41
N LYS A 413 23.21 -8.29 3.62
CA LYS A 413 23.93 -9.20 2.72
C LYS A 413 23.31 -9.26 1.33
N ALA A 414 21.97 -9.28 1.22
CA ALA A 414 21.28 -9.28 -0.07
C ALA A 414 21.51 -7.97 -0.84
N LEU A 415 21.55 -6.83 -0.15
CA LEU A 415 21.87 -5.54 -0.73
C LEU A 415 23.28 -5.50 -1.33
N GLU A 416 24.29 -6.04 -0.62
CA GLU A 416 25.66 -6.08 -1.16
C GLU A 416 25.75 -7.00 -2.38
N VAL A 417 25.10 -8.16 -2.35
CA VAL A 417 25.04 -9.07 -3.52
C VAL A 417 24.34 -8.40 -4.71
N SER A 418 23.26 -7.66 -4.49
CA SER A 418 22.56 -6.89 -5.52
C SER A 418 23.46 -5.81 -6.12
N LYS A 419 24.21 -5.09 -5.30
CA LYS A 419 25.17 -4.09 -5.73
C LYS A 419 26.28 -4.70 -6.60
N GLU A 420 26.87 -5.82 -6.17
CA GLU A 420 27.88 -6.55 -6.97
C GLU A 420 27.31 -7.03 -8.32
N ALA A 421 26.07 -7.51 -8.33
CA ALA A 421 25.40 -7.92 -9.57
C ALA A 421 25.18 -6.72 -10.50
N ASN A 422 24.75 -5.58 -9.96
CA ASN A 422 24.57 -4.35 -10.72
C ASN A 422 25.88 -3.84 -11.32
N GLU A 423 26.99 -3.90 -10.58
CA GLU A 423 28.32 -3.58 -11.11
C GLU A 423 28.74 -4.52 -12.26
N LYS A 424 28.39 -5.81 -12.18
CA LYS A 424 28.62 -6.76 -13.28
C LYS A 424 27.77 -6.43 -14.50
N VAL A 425 26.50 -6.09 -14.33
CA VAL A 425 25.61 -5.64 -15.41
C VAL A 425 26.18 -4.39 -16.09
N GLN A 426 26.58 -3.37 -15.34
CA GLN A 426 27.19 -2.17 -15.91
C GLN A 426 28.48 -2.47 -16.70
N LYS A 427 29.30 -3.41 -16.24
CA LYS A 427 30.49 -3.86 -16.99
C LYS A 427 30.10 -4.55 -18.30
N LEU A 428 29.07 -5.40 -18.28
CA LEU A 428 28.55 -6.07 -19.47
C LEU A 428 27.93 -5.07 -20.45
N GLU A 429 27.14 -4.10 -19.98
CA GLU A 429 26.58 -3.02 -20.81
C GLU A 429 27.69 -2.24 -21.51
N ARG A 430 28.74 -1.83 -20.79
CA ARG A 430 29.90 -1.16 -21.39
C ARG A 430 30.58 -2.03 -22.44
N LEU A 431 30.73 -3.34 -22.20
CA LEU A 431 31.29 -4.27 -23.18
C LEU A 431 30.40 -4.40 -24.42
N VAL A 432 29.08 -4.51 -24.23
CA VAL A 432 28.10 -4.54 -25.32
C VAL A 432 28.16 -3.25 -26.13
N ASP A 433 28.27 -2.08 -25.50
CA ASP A 433 28.43 -0.80 -26.19
C ASP A 433 29.73 -0.74 -27.00
N VAL A 434 30.84 -1.22 -26.44
CA VAL A 434 32.12 -1.31 -27.15
C VAL A 434 32.00 -2.26 -28.36
N LEU A 435 31.34 -3.40 -28.20
CA LEU A 435 31.12 -4.36 -29.28
C LEU A 435 30.19 -3.78 -30.36
N ARG A 436 29.08 -3.14 -29.97
CA ARG A 436 28.18 -2.43 -30.90
C ARG A 436 28.93 -1.37 -31.68
N LYS A 437 29.82 -0.59 -31.04
CA LYS A 437 30.68 0.39 -31.74
C LYS A 437 31.67 -0.27 -32.69
N LYS A 438 32.30 -1.40 -32.31
CA LYS A 438 33.23 -2.14 -33.18
C LYS A 438 32.56 -2.84 -34.36
N VAL A 439 31.33 -3.29 -34.19
CA VAL A 439 30.53 -3.94 -35.25
C VAL A 439 29.87 -2.90 -36.14
N GLY A 440 29.37 -1.78 -35.58
CA GLY A 440 28.73 -0.69 -36.31
C GLY A 440 29.69 0.25 -37.04
N ALA A 441 30.92 0.44 -36.53
CA ALA A 441 31.99 1.13 -37.25
C ALA A 441 32.77 0.11 -38.09
N GLY A 442 32.33 -0.13 -39.32
CA GLY A 442 32.82 -1.18 -40.20
C GLY A 442 34.35 -1.29 -40.33
N THR A 443 34.95 -2.23 -39.62
CA THR A 443 36.26 -2.81 -39.96
C THR A 443 36.23 -4.31 -39.65
N ILE A 444 35.38 -5.03 -40.37
CA ILE A 444 35.59 -6.48 -40.56
C ILE A 444 36.71 -6.58 -41.60
N ARG A 445 37.97 -6.64 -41.14
CA ARG A 445 39.04 -7.19 -41.98
C ARG A 445 38.77 -8.68 -42.07
N THR A 446 38.05 -9.09 -43.11
CA THR A 446 38.10 -10.45 -43.62
C THR A 446 39.54 -10.73 -43.99
N VAL A 447 40.21 -11.52 -43.15
CA VAL A 447 41.45 -12.21 -43.54
C VAL A 447 41.00 -13.37 -44.41
N ILE A 448 41.28 -13.27 -45.72
CA ILE A 448 41.24 -14.39 -46.67
C ILE A 448 42.44 -15.29 -46.40
#